data_AF-A0A0L8GFN0-F1
#
_entry.id   AF-A0A0L8GFN0-F1
#
_cell.length_a   1.000
_cell.length_b   1.000
_cell.length_c   1.000
_cell.angle_alpha   90.00
_cell.angle_beta   90.00
_cell.angle_gamma   90.00
#
_symmetry.space_group_name_H-M   'P 1'
#
loop_
_entity.id
_entity.type
_entity.pdbx_description
1 polymer ?
#
loop_
_entity_poly.entity_id
_entity_poly.type
_entity_poly.pdbx_seq_one_letter_code
_entity_poly.pdbx_strand_id
1 'polypeptide(L)'
;MTADQTEVAVKFKMDLKVIGNIPVLVHASIPGHTDAVQRYLNVIAEGSTYEKSEPISVNVSSKESFTKAVSIAYPPKVVEGSEVVSVSLIGDIMGPVLSGLERLIRFPTGCGEQTMLSLYPNVLVFLYLEARARLSASTKQKLEKNTIAGYQNELRYQHKDGSFSAFGDRDKSGSTW
;
A
#
# COMPACT_ATOMS: atom_id res chain seq x y z
N MET A 1 42.69 -31.27 11.03
CA MET A 1 41.56 -31.92 11.73
C MET A 1 40.33 -31.05 11.47
N THR A 2 39.56 -31.39 10.45
CA THR A 2 38.29 -30.75 10.12
C THR A 2 37.28 -31.20 11.17
N ALA A 3 36.79 -30.26 12.00
CA ALA A 3 35.73 -30.54 12.95
C ALA A 3 34.52 -31.05 12.18
N ASP A 4 34.10 -32.27 12.49
CA ASP A 4 32.88 -32.87 11.96
C ASP A 4 31.70 -32.07 12.55
N GLN A 5 31.15 -31.15 11.75
CA GLN A 5 30.00 -30.35 12.15
C GLN A 5 28.74 -31.21 12.03
N THR A 6 28.49 -32.03 13.04
CA THR A 6 27.23 -32.77 13.15
C THR A 6 26.15 -31.85 13.72
N GLU A 7 25.44 -31.15 12.85
CA GLU A 7 24.18 -30.48 13.21
C GLU A 7 23.07 -31.54 13.32
N VAL A 8 22.34 -31.54 14.43
CA VAL A 8 21.17 -32.40 14.63
C VAL A 8 19.92 -31.54 14.70
N ALA A 9 19.07 -31.64 13.68
CA ALA A 9 17.81 -30.89 13.62
C ALA A 9 16.69 -31.62 14.39
N VAL A 10 16.07 -30.90 15.34
CA VAL A 10 14.86 -31.36 16.05
C VAL A 10 13.64 -30.63 15.51
N LYS A 11 12.57 -31.37 15.20
CA LYS A 11 11.32 -30.81 14.65
C LYS A 11 10.21 -30.89 15.68
N PHE A 12 9.46 -29.80 15.82
CA PHE A 12 8.26 -29.73 16.67
C PHE A 12 7.05 -29.47 15.79
N LYS A 13 5.97 -30.20 16.02
CA LYS A 13 4.66 -29.87 15.43
C LYS A 13 3.94 -28.94 16.40
N MET A 14 3.54 -27.77 15.92
CA MET A 14 2.87 -26.74 16.72
C MET A 14 1.53 -26.40 16.07
N ASP A 15 0.44 -26.44 16.86
CA ASP A 15 -0.88 -25.98 16.45
C ASP A 15 -1.24 -24.74 17.27
N LEU A 16 -1.10 -23.56 16.66
CA LEU A 16 -1.36 -22.28 17.31
C LEU A 16 -2.86 -21.95 17.25
N LYS A 17 -3.44 -21.54 18.38
CA LYS A 17 -4.89 -21.29 18.52
C LYS A 17 -5.24 -19.82 18.74
N VAL A 18 -4.23 -18.98 18.94
CA VAL A 18 -4.40 -17.56 19.25
C VAL A 18 -3.80 -16.75 18.11
N ILE A 19 -4.53 -15.74 17.65
CA ILE A 19 -4.09 -14.81 16.61
C ILE A 19 -3.12 -13.80 17.24
N GLY A 20 -2.12 -13.38 16.47
CA GLY A 20 -1.16 -12.34 16.86
C GLY A 20 0.28 -12.82 16.93
N ASN A 21 1.14 -11.98 17.52
CA ASN A 21 2.58 -12.25 17.64
C ASN A 21 2.88 -13.09 18.88
N ILE A 22 3.09 -14.39 18.67
CA ILE A 22 3.35 -15.35 19.75
C ILE A 22 4.87 -15.54 19.89
N PRO A 23 5.46 -15.31 21.09
CA PRO A 23 6.85 -15.64 21.35
C PRO A 23 7.03 -17.16 21.51
N VAL A 24 7.95 -17.73 20.74
CA VAL A 24 8.41 -19.12 20.84
C VAL A 24 9.83 -19.10 21.40
N LEU A 25 9.98 -19.66 22.60
CA LEU A 25 11.25 -19.79 23.30
C LEU A 25 11.70 -21.26 23.24
N VAL A 26 12.91 -21.48 22.69
CA VAL A 26 13.54 -22.80 22.62
C VAL A 26 14.77 -22.79 23.51
N HIS A 27 14.86 -23.76 24.40
CA HIS A 27 16.03 -24.00 25.24
C HIS A 27 16.74 -25.28 24.80
N ALA A 28 18.06 -25.23 24.70
CA ALA A 28 18.93 -26.38 24.52
C ALA A 28 19.86 -26.47 25.73
N SER A 29 19.98 -27.65 26.33
CA SER A 29 20.84 -27.84 27.49
C SER A 29 21.58 -29.17 27.41
N ILE A 30 22.85 -29.13 27.79
CA ILE A 30 23.71 -30.28 28.06
C ILE A 30 24.29 -30.10 29.46
N PRO A 31 24.88 -31.14 30.09
CA PRO A 31 25.52 -30.98 31.38
C PRO A 31 26.57 -29.85 31.37
N GLY A 32 26.34 -28.80 32.16
CA GLY A 32 27.24 -27.64 32.30
C GLY A 32 27.01 -26.48 31.31
N HIS A 33 26.16 -26.63 30.29
CA HIS A 33 25.90 -25.56 29.32
C HIS A 33 24.42 -25.49 28.91
N THR A 34 23.90 -24.28 28.78
CA THR A 34 22.53 -24.02 28.33
C THR A 34 22.53 -22.84 27.37
N ASP A 35 21.74 -22.93 26.32
CA ASP A 35 21.49 -21.86 25.36
C ASP A 35 19.98 -21.72 25.12
N ALA A 36 19.54 -20.52 24.73
CA ALA A 36 18.14 -20.21 24.51
C ALA A 36 17.95 -19.23 23.35
N VAL A 37 16.96 -19.50 22.51
CA VAL A 37 16.57 -18.61 21.40
C VAL A 37 15.08 -18.32 21.48
N GLN A 38 14.73 -17.02 21.44
CA GLN A 38 13.35 -16.56 21.32
C GLN A 38 13.10 -16.01 19.92
N ARG A 39 12.01 -16.44 19.29
CA ARG A 39 11.50 -15.91 18.02
C ARG A 39 10.02 -15.59 18.14
N TYR A 40 9.51 -14.72 17.29
CA TYR A 40 8.09 -14.41 17.23
C TYR A 40 7.47 -15.07 16.00
N LEU A 41 6.33 -15.71 16.19
CA LEU A 41 5.48 -16.23 15.12
C LEU A 41 4.26 -15.31 14.99
N ASN A 42 4.07 -14.73 13.81
CA ASN A 42 2.89 -13.95 13.50
C ASN A 42 1.78 -14.88 13.02
N VAL A 43 0.81 -15.16 13.89
CA VAL A 43 -0.36 -15.97 13.58
C VAL A 43 -1.45 -15.06 13.04
N ILE A 44 -1.92 -15.36 11.84
CA ILE A 44 -3.03 -14.66 11.21
C ILE A 44 -4.30 -15.48 11.33
N ALA A 45 -5.45 -14.80 11.32
CA ALA A 45 -6.75 -15.46 11.28
C ALA A 45 -6.89 -16.34 10.04
N GLU A 46 -7.57 -17.46 10.18
CA GLU A 46 -7.95 -18.34 9.07
C GLU A 46 -9.08 -17.73 8.21
N GLY A 47 -9.22 -18.26 6.99
CA GLY A 47 -10.27 -17.85 6.05
C GLY A 47 -9.89 -16.63 5.20
N SER A 48 -10.91 -15.89 4.75
CA SER A 48 -10.76 -14.72 3.88
C SER A 48 -11.17 -13.45 4.61
N THR A 49 -10.35 -12.40 4.51
CA THR A 49 -10.64 -11.09 5.10
C THR A 49 -11.88 -10.47 4.45
N TYR A 50 -12.83 -10.06 5.28
CA TYR A 50 -13.99 -9.27 4.85
C TYR A 50 -13.83 -7.83 5.37
N GLU A 51 -13.76 -6.87 4.45
CA GLU A 51 -13.57 -5.46 4.77
C GLU A 51 -14.80 -4.64 4.36
N LYS A 52 -15.27 -3.75 5.25
CA LYS A 52 -16.35 -2.82 4.98
C LYS A 52 -15.95 -1.42 5.47
N SER A 53 -16.05 -0.43 4.58
CA SER A 53 -15.76 0.97 4.89
C SER A 53 -17.04 1.81 4.81
N GLU A 54 -17.28 2.65 5.82
CA GLU A 54 -18.42 3.57 5.88
C GLU A 54 -17.94 5.02 6.01
N PRO A 55 -17.91 5.80 4.91
CA PRO A 55 -17.50 7.21 4.97
C PRO A 55 -18.63 8.08 5.53
N ILE A 56 -18.27 9.02 6.41
CA ILE A 56 -19.20 9.99 6.99
C ILE A 56 -18.63 11.40 6.77
N SER A 57 -19.36 12.21 6.00
CA SER A 57 -19.02 13.63 5.81
C SER A 57 -19.72 14.48 6.86
N VAL A 58 -18.95 15.37 7.51
CA VAL A 58 -19.45 16.29 8.54
C VAL A 58 -19.13 17.71 8.10
N ASN A 59 -20.15 18.57 8.06
CA ASN A 59 -19.96 19.99 7.82
C ASN A 59 -19.84 20.72 9.16
N VAL A 60 -18.69 21.35 9.40
CA VAL A 60 -18.36 22.02 10.67
C VAL A 60 -18.75 23.51 10.65
N SER A 61 -19.36 24.01 9.56
CA SER A 61 -19.67 25.43 9.41
C SER A 61 -20.69 25.97 10.41
N SER A 62 -21.56 25.12 10.98
CA SER A 62 -22.65 25.55 11.86
C SER A 62 -22.25 25.78 13.32
N LYS A 63 -21.00 25.50 13.74
CA LYS A 63 -20.56 25.51 15.15
C LYS A 63 -21.38 24.62 16.11
N GLU A 64 -22.25 23.77 15.58
CA GLU A 64 -23.03 22.80 16.35
C GLU A 64 -22.22 21.51 16.59
N SER A 65 -22.50 20.82 17.70
CA SER A 65 -21.92 19.50 17.96
C SER A 65 -22.56 18.44 17.07
N PHE A 66 -21.73 17.59 16.44
CA PHE A 66 -22.19 16.48 15.61
C PHE A 66 -21.93 15.14 16.32
N THR A 67 -22.97 14.32 16.42
CA THR A 67 -22.89 12.96 16.98
C THR A 67 -23.60 12.00 16.03
N LYS A 68 -22.94 10.90 15.66
CA LYS A 68 -23.54 9.82 14.86
C LYS A 68 -23.13 8.45 15.41
N ALA A 69 -24.12 7.61 15.69
CA ALA A 69 -23.90 6.23 16.05
C ALA A 69 -23.62 5.39 14.79
N VAL A 70 -22.59 4.55 14.83
CA VAL A 70 -22.24 3.62 13.75
C VAL A 70 -22.41 2.20 14.29
N SER A 71 -23.22 1.39 13.60
CA SER A 71 -23.45 -0.01 13.97
C SER A 71 -22.61 -0.91 13.07
N ILE A 72 -21.82 -1.79 13.68
CA ILE A 72 -20.93 -2.71 12.96
C ILE A 72 -21.63 -4.06 12.90
N ALA A 73 -22.08 -4.44 11.71
CA ALA A 73 -22.68 -5.75 11.46
C ALA A 73 -21.62 -6.73 10.97
N TYR A 74 -21.41 -7.81 11.72
CA TYR A 74 -20.46 -8.86 11.36
C TYR A 74 -21.10 -9.89 10.42
N PRO A 75 -20.36 -10.39 9.42
CA PRO A 75 -20.84 -11.48 8.57
C PRO A 75 -21.00 -12.78 9.38
N PRO A 76 -21.83 -13.73 8.91
CA PRO A 76 -21.96 -15.03 9.55
C PRO A 76 -20.61 -15.77 9.50
N LYS A 77 -20.23 -16.44 10.60
CA LYS A 77 -18.97 -17.19 10.77
C LYS A 77 -17.71 -16.31 10.84
N VAL A 78 -17.74 -15.23 11.62
CA VAL A 78 -16.52 -14.51 12.02
C VAL A 78 -15.60 -15.42 12.83
N VAL A 79 -14.29 -15.32 12.57
CA VAL A 79 -13.23 -15.94 13.38
C VAL A 79 -12.99 -15.06 14.60
N GLU A 80 -13.08 -15.63 15.79
CA GLU A 80 -12.92 -14.89 17.05
C GLU A 80 -11.52 -14.28 17.15
N GLY A 81 -11.44 -12.97 17.43
CA GLY A 81 -10.18 -12.23 17.52
C GLY A 81 -9.62 -11.74 16.17
N SER A 82 -10.34 -11.96 15.07
CA SER A 82 -9.98 -11.42 13.75
C SER A 82 -10.53 -10.00 13.50
N GLU A 83 -11.37 -9.50 14.39
CA GLU A 83 -12.09 -8.25 14.24
C GLU A 83 -11.15 -7.07 14.42
N VAL A 84 -11.11 -6.19 13.42
CA VAL A 84 -10.36 -4.94 13.48
C VAL A 84 -11.28 -3.80 13.07
N VAL A 85 -11.37 -2.78 13.92
CA VAL A 85 -12.14 -1.56 13.65
C VAL A 85 -11.19 -0.37 13.67
N SER A 86 -11.08 0.32 12.54
CA SER A 86 -10.27 1.53 12.41
C SER A 86 -11.15 2.74 12.11
N VAL A 87 -10.95 3.83 12.84
CA VAL A 87 -11.62 5.11 12.59
C VAL A 87 -10.58 6.15 12.20
N SER A 88 -10.79 6.84 11.08
CA SER A 88 -9.94 7.93 10.61
C SER A 88 -10.76 9.20 10.39
N LEU A 89 -10.32 10.32 10.97
CA LEU A 89 -10.91 11.63 10.76
C LEU A 89 -10.00 12.46 9.84
N ILE A 90 -10.58 13.06 8.81
CA ILE A 90 -9.84 13.82 7.83
C ILE A 90 -10.58 15.14 7.55
N GLY A 91 -9.89 16.26 7.74
CA GLY A 91 -10.46 17.62 7.59
C GLY A 91 -10.49 18.18 6.16
N ASP A 92 -9.94 17.44 5.19
CA ASP A 92 -10.03 17.75 3.76
C ASP A 92 -10.52 16.49 3.05
N ILE A 93 -11.48 16.62 2.13
CA ILE A 93 -11.95 15.53 1.29
C ILE A 93 -10.80 14.89 0.49
N MET A 94 -9.78 15.68 0.17
CA MET A 94 -8.56 15.21 -0.49
C MET A 94 -7.54 14.63 0.50
N GLY A 95 -7.73 14.80 1.80
CA GLY A 95 -6.79 14.35 2.82
C GLY A 95 -6.41 12.86 2.80
N PRO A 96 -7.28 11.88 2.46
CA PRO A 96 -6.84 10.49 2.30
C PRO A 96 -5.98 10.28 1.04
N VAL A 97 -6.24 11.06 -0.03
CA VAL A 97 -5.39 11.08 -1.23
C VAL A 97 -4.03 11.70 -0.89
N LEU A 98 -4.00 12.72 -0.01
CA LEU A 98 -2.80 13.43 0.44
C LEU A 98 -1.93 12.67 1.42
N SER A 99 -2.50 11.90 2.34
CA SER A 99 -1.69 11.02 3.20
C SER A 99 -1.03 9.90 2.38
N GLY A 100 -1.64 9.53 1.24
CA GLY A 100 -1.08 8.60 0.26
C GLY A 100 -0.33 9.25 -0.91
N LEU A 101 -0.14 10.58 -0.93
CA LEU A 101 0.33 11.29 -2.12
C LEU A 101 1.69 10.80 -2.60
N GLU A 102 2.59 10.47 -1.66
CA GLU A 102 3.90 9.90 -1.98
C GLU A 102 3.80 8.56 -2.74
N ARG A 103 2.75 7.77 -2.50
CA ARG A 103 2.49 6.51 -3.22
C ARG A 103 1.94 6.75 -4.63
N LEU A 104 1.38 7.93 -4.90
CA LEU A 104 0.91 8.37 -6.21
C LEU A 104 2.05 8.93 -7.07
N ILE A 105 3.10 9.47 -6.45
CA ILE A 105 4.32 9.93 -7.13
C ILE A 105 5.16 8.73 -7.57
N ARG A 106 4.83 8.20 -8.75
CA ARG A 106 5.54 7.07 -9.36
C ARG A 106 6.29 7.49 -10.62
N PHE A 107 7.43 6.85 -10.86
CA PHE A 107 8.15 7.08 -12.11
C PHE A 107 7.37 6.42 -13.27
N PRO A 108 7.04 7.16 -14.33
CA PRO A 108 6.21 6.66 -15.41
C PRO A 108 6.96 5.68 -16.33
N THR A 109 6.40 4.49 -16.50
CA THR A 109 7.00 3.38 -17.28
C THR A 109 5.92 2.48 -17.87
N GLY A 110 6.31 1.63 -18.82
CA GLY A 110 5.43 0.66 -19.46
C GLY A 110 4.98 1.09 -20.84
N CYS A 111 3.88 0.47 -21.31
CA CYS A 111 3.20 0.78 -22.57
C CYS A 111 2.54 2.18 -22.49
N GLY A 112 1.98 2.71 -23.59
CA GLY A 112 1.39 4.06 -23.59
C GLY A 112 0.35 4.27 -22.49
N GLU A 113 -0.63 3.36 -22.40
CA GLU A 113 -1.66 3.43 -21.35
C GLU A 113 -1.06 3.38 -19.93
N GLN A 114 -0.09 2.50 -19.70
CA GLN A 114 0.57 2.35 -18.39
C GLN A 114 1.42 3.58 -18.02
N THR A 115 2.05 4.18 -19.03
CA THR A 115 2.82 5.42 -18.89
C THR A 115 1.87 6.55 -18.51
N MET A 116 0.72 6.70 -19.16
CA MET A 116 -0.30 7.68 -18.78
C MET A 116 -0.89 7.45 -17.39
N LEU A 117 -1.17 6.20 -17.00
CA LEU A 117 -1.67 5.84 -15.67
C LEU A 117 -0.74 6.27 -14.53
N SER A 118 0.56 6.41 -14.82
CA SER A 118 1.57 6.85 -13.86
C SER A 118 1.95 8.32 -14.04
N LEU A 119 1.89 8.87 -15.25
CA LEU A 119 2.16 10.27 -15.55
C LEU A 119 1.08 11.21 -15.01
N TYR A 120 -0.20 10.92 -15.27
CA TYR A 120 -1.31 11.80 -14.87
C TYR A 120 -1.36 12.07 -13.35
N PRO A 121 -1.19 11.08 -12.46
CA PRO A 121 -1.10 11.33 -11.03
C PRO A 121 0.01 12.30 -10.63
N ASN A 122 1.18 12.28 -11.28
CA ASN A 122 2.26 13.23 -10.97
C ASN A 122 1.82 14.68 -11.26
N VAL A 123 1.18 14.91 -12.41
CA VAL A 123 0.68 16.25 -12.79
C VAL A 123 -0.42 16.72 -11.83
N LEU A 124 -1.38 15.85 -11.49
CA LEU A 124 -2.46 16.17 -10.57
C LEU A 124 -1.94 16.54 -9.17
N VAL A 125 -0.96 15.77 -8.67
CA VAL A 125 -0.31 16.04 -7.38
C VAL A 125 0.42 17.39 -7.38
N PHE A 126 1.13 17.70 -8.46
CA PHE A 126 1.81 18.99 -8.62
C PHE A 126 0.81 20.15 -8.52
N LEU A 127 -0.26 20.12 -9.33
CA LEU A 127 -1.28 21.17 -9.37
C LEU A 127 -1.98 21.35 -8.03
N TYR A 128 -2.30 20.25 -7.35
CA TYR A 128 -2.93 20.31 -6.03
C TYR A 128 -2.02 20.96 -4.98
N LEU A 129 -0.76 20.50 -4.87
CA LEU A 129 0.16 21.02 -3.86
C LEU A 129 0.53 22.48 -4.11
N GLU A 130 0.64 22.87 -5.39
CA GLU A 130 0.86 24.25 -5.79
C GLU A 130 -0.33 25.14 -5.41
N ALA A 131 -1.57 24.73 -5.74
CA ALA A 131 -2.78 25.47 -5.39
C ALA A 131 -3.00 25.65 -3.88
N ARG A 132 -2.47 24.73 -3.07
CA ARG A 132 -2.52 24.80 -1.59
C ARG A 132 -1.30 25.48 -0.96
N ALA A 133 -0.33 25.95 -1.75
CA ALA A 133 0.95 26.46 -1.27
C ALA A 133 1.70 25.49 -0.33
N ARG A 134 1.60 24.17 -0.60
CA ARG A 134 2.24 23.10 0.18
C ARG A 134 3.33 22.35 -0.59
N LEU A 135 3.72 22.84 -1.76
CA LEU A 135 4.72 22.20 -2.61
C LEU A 135 6.14 22.47 -2.08
N SER A 136 6.79 21.42 -1.56
CA SER A 136 8.20 21.50 -1.16
C SER A 136 9.13 21.40 -2.39
N ALA A 137 10.33 21.99 -2.28
CA ALA A 137 11.31 21.99 -3.38
C ALA A 137 11.72 20.57 -3.81
N SER A 138 11.91 19.65 -2.86
CA SER A 138 12.25 18.25 -3.16
C SER A 138 11.14 17.51 -3.90
N THR A 139 9.88 17.73 -3.49
CA THR A 139 8.71 17.13 -4.15
C THR A 139 8.55 17.72 -5.55
N LYS A 140 8.69 19.04 -5.70
CA LYS A 140 8.64 19.73 -6.99
C LYS A 140 9.62 19.13 -7.99
N GLN A 141 10.90 19.01 -7.60
CA GLN A 141 11.93 18.45 -8.46
C GLN A 141 11.64 17.01 -8.88
N LYS A 142 11.12 16.18 -7.95
CA LYS A 142 10.74 14.79 -8.24
C LYS A 142 9.57 14.73 -9.24
N LEU A 143 8.55 15.56 -9.04
CA LEU A 143 7.38 15.64 -9.92
C LEU A 143 7.77 16.13 -11.32
N GLU A 144 8.57 17.19 -11.43
CA GLU A 144 9.05 17.71 -12.72
C GLU A 144 9.88 16.65 -13.47
N LYS A 145 10.81 15.98 -12.77
CA LYS A 145 11.60 14.90 -13.36
C LYS A 145 10.72 13.77 -13.89
N ASN A 146 9.74 13.32 -13.10
CA ASN A 146 8.81 12.26 -13.49
C ASN A 146 7.96 12.70 -14.70
N THR A 147 7.42 13.92 -14.67
CA THR A 147 6.56 14.45 -15.73
C THR A 147 7.31 14.58 -17.05
N ILE A 148 8.54 15.12 -17.03
CA ILE A 148 9.39 15.23 -18.22
C ILE A 148 9.70 13.85 -18.80
N ALA A 149 10.10 12.90 -17.95
CA ALA A 149 10.42 11.54 -18.38
C ALA A 149 9.19 10.80 -18.94
N GLY A 150 8.03 10.95 -18.30
CA GLY A 150 6.78 10.34 -18.75
C GLY A 150 6.30 10.93 -20.06
N TYR A 151 6.37 12.25 -20.21
CA TYR A 151 6.04 12.91 -21.48
C TYR A 151 6.93 12.40 -22.62
N GLN A 152 8.25 12.32 -22.40
CA GLN A 152 9.18 11.77 -23.40
C GLN A 152 8.90 10.31 -23.72
N ASN A 153 8.52 9.50 -22.73
CA ASN A 153 8.17 8.10 -22.96
C ASN A 153 6.84 7.98 -23.73
N GLU A 154 5.85 8.81 -23.42
CA GLU A 154 4.53 8.79 -24.08
C GLU A 154 4.63 9.13 -25.58
N LEU A 155 5.51 10.06 -25.94
CA LEU A 155 5.77 10.43 -27.34
C LEU A 155 6.26 9.26 -28.21
N ARG A 156 6.79 8.19 -27.61
CA ARG A 156 7.15 6.96 -28.35
C ARG A 156 5.95 6.21 -28.89
N TYR A 157 4.77 6.46 -28.33
CA TYR A 157 3.52 5.82 -28.68
C TYR A 157 2.65 6.68 -29.59
N GLN A 158 3.17 7.83 -30.03
CA GLN A 158 2.55 8.71 -31.01
C GLN A 158 2.80 8.19 -32.44
N HIS A 159 1.74 8.12 -33.23
CA HIS A 159 1.75 7.83 -34.66
C HIS A 159 2.07 9.07 -35.49
N LYS A 160 2.42 8.88 -36.76
CA LYS A 160 2.72 9.98 -37.70
C LYS A 160 1.53 10.93 -37.96
N ASP A 161 0.31 10.43 -37.82
CA ASP A 161 -0.91 11.22 -37.93
C ASP A 161 -1.24 12.01 -36.65
N GLY A 162 -0.42 11.85 -35.60
CA GLY A 162 -0.57 12.51 -34.31
C GLY A 162 -1.42 11.74 -33.29
N SER A 163 -2.03 10.62 -33.68
CA SER A 163 -2.79 9.75 -32.77
C SER A 163 -1.86 8.97 -31.82
N PHE A 164 -2.40 8.46 -30.70
CA PHE A 164 -1.66 7.64 -29.74
C PHE A 164 -2.28 6.25 -29.63
N SER A 165 -1.48 5.25 -29.24
CA SER A 165 -1.96 3.88 -29.01
C SER A 165 -1.15 3.22 -27.89
N ALA A 166 -1.56 2.04 -27.42
CA ALA A 166 -0.84 1.38 -26.33
C ALA A 166 0.59 0.99 -26.72
N PHE A 167 0.83 0.67 -28.01
CA PHE A 167 2.14 0.20 -28.49
C PHE A 167 2.74 1.02 -29.63
N GLY A 168 2.18 2.21 -29.93
CA GLY A 168 2.69 3.12 -30.96
C GLY A 168 2.60 2.54 -32.37
N ASP A 169 3.63 2.75 -33.19
CA ASP A 169 3.72 2.25 -34.57
C ASP A 169 3.64 0.71 -34.71
N ARG A 170 3.66 -0.05 -33.60
CA ARG A 170 3.38 -1.50 -33.61
C ARG A 170 1.91 -1.80 -33.80
N ASP A 171 1.04 -0.90 -33.37
CA ASP A 171 -0.39 -0.96 -33.62
C ASP A 171 -0.68 -0.40 -35.01
N LYS A 172 -1.72 -0.92 -35.69
CA LYS A 172 -2.07 -0.50 -37.06
C LYS A 172 -2.68 0.90 -37.12
N SER A 173 -3.21 1.39 -36.00
CA SER A 173 -3.93 2.65 -35.89
C SER A 173 -3.91 3.17 -34.46
N GLY A 174 -4.15 4.46 -34.29
CA GLY A 174 -4.39 5.06 -32.97
C GLY A 174 -5.62 4.51 -32.25
N SER A 175 -5.64 4.72 -30.94
CA SER A 175 -6.76 4.47 -30.04
C SER A 175 -7.60 5.74 -29.86
N THR A 176 -8.91 5.57 -29.65
CA THR A 176 -9.84 6.66 -29.28
C THR A 176 -10.16 6.69 -27.79
N TRP A 177 -9.55 5.79 -27.01
CA TRP A 177 -9.72 5.65 -25.57
C TRP A 177 -8.82 6.61 -24.80
#